data_AF-A0A0T9PSP7-F1
#
_entry.id   AF-A0A0T9PSP7-F1
#
_cell.length_a   1.000
_cell.length_b   1.000
_cell.length_c   1.000
_cell.angle_alpha   90.00
_cell.angle_beta   90.00
_cell.angle_gamma   90.00
#
_symmetry.space_group_name_H-M   'P 1'
#
loop_
_entity.id
_entity.type
_entity.pdbx_description
1 polymer ?
#
loop_
_entity_poly.entity_id
_entity_poly.type
_entity_poly.pdbx_seq_one_letter_code
_entity_poly.pdbx_strand_id
1 'polypeptide(L)'
;MFELTNLYTSPLTVTDEKTGQRITIAVGHSVVVNGDFTNHLFTQAGMMTADQFDESPNDRSDGNEVTITDIRDEYEALFGKKAPSAAKAETLQKAIETKKAKLAAANKTEPNPPPNNADNVNNPSE
;
A
#
# COMPACT_ATOMS: atom_id res chain seq x y z
N MET A 1 12.83 15.72 -5.36
CA MET A 1 14.05 15.42 -4.58
C MET A 1 15.06 14.84 -5.55
N PHE A 2 16.29 14.54 -5.13
CA PHE A 2 17.21 13.78 -5.98
C PHE A 2 17.67 12.54 -5.25
N GLU A 3 17.74 11.42 -5.96
CA GLU A 3 18.41 10.21 -5.49
C GLU A 3 19.83 10.20 -6.07
N LEU A 4 20.82 10.16 -5.17
CA LEU A 4 22.23 10.09 -5.52
C LEU A 4 22.70 8.64 -5.39
N THR A 5 23.09 8.02 -6.49
CA THR A 5 23.63 6.65 -6.48
C THR A 5 25.14 6.67 -6.70
N ASN A 6 25.90 6.04 -5.80
CA ASN A 6 27.35 5.92 -5.94
C ASN A 6 27.72 4.78 -6.88
N LEU A 7 28.22 5.13 -8.07
CA LEU A 7 28.70 4.17 -9.09
C LEU A 7 30.21 3.94 -9.02
N TYR A 8 30.91 4.65 -8.13
CA TYR A 8 32.35 4.58 -7.99
C TYR A 8 32.79 3.44 -7.07
N THR A 9 34.08 3.11 -7.09
CA THR A 9 34.67 2.02 -6.30
C THR A 9 35.04 2.43 -4.87
N SER A 10 34.80 3.68 -4.48
CA SER A 10 35.07 4.22 -3.15
C SER A 10 33.90 5.05 -2.61
N PRO A 11 33.75 5.20 -1.28
CA PRO A 11 32.72 6.05 -0.71
C PRO A 11 32.83 7.49 -1.21
N LEU A 12 31.71 8.07 -1.64
CA LEU A 12 31.64 9.46 -2.07
C LEU A 12 31.07 10.30 -0.94
N THR A 13 31.71 11.43 -0.64
CA THR A 13 31.18 12.40 0.33
C THR A 13 30.77 13.67 -0.40
N VAL A 14 29.50 14.01 -0.31
CA VAL A 14 28.90 15.20 -0.91
C VAL A 14 28.36 16.12 0.19
N THR A 15 28.19 17.40 -0.14
CA THR A 15 27.53 18.36 0.75
C THR A 15 26.25 18.83 0.08
N ASP A 16 25.10 18.68 0.74
CA ASP A 16 23.83 19.22 0.26
C ASP A 16 23.85 20.74 0.40
N GLU A 17 23.78 21.45 -0.71
CA GLU A 17 23.86 22.91 -0.77
C GLU A 17 22.67 23.61 -0.09
N LYS A 18 21.52 22.94 0.01
CA LYS A 18 20.32 23.49 0.67
C LYS A 18 20.36 23.33 2.18
N THR A 19 20.87 22.20 2.67
CA THR A 19 20.87 21.89 4.12
C THR A 19 22.23 22.12 4.78
N GLY A 20 23.31 22.22 3.99
CA GLY A 20 24.69 22.22 4.48
C GLY A 20 25.16 20.86 5.00
N GLN A 21 24.35 19.81 4.85
CA GLN A 21 24.65 18.49 5.42
C GLN A 21 25.71 17.76 4.59
N ARG A 22 26.73 17.23 5.27
CA ARG A 22 27.69 16.29 4.68
C ARG A 22 27.12 14.88 4.69
N ILE A 23 27.10 14.26 3.52
CA ILE A 23 26.49 12.97 3.28
C ILE A 23 27.54 12.07 2.63
N THR A 24 27.80 10.92 3.26
CA THR A 24 28.71 9.91 2.71
C THR A 24 27.89 8.75 2.16
N ILE A 25 28.07 8.46 0.87
CA ILE A 25 27.38 7.41 0.12
C ILE A 25 28.34 6.24 -0.04
N ALA A 26 28.02 5.10 0.55
CA ALA A 26 28.79 3.88 0.39
C ALA A 26 28.75 3.39 -1.08
N VAL A 27 29.73 2.56 -1.46
CA VAL A 27 29.84 2.01 -2.82
C VAL A 27 28.58 1.19 -3.15
N GLY A 28 27.92 1.49 -4.28
CA GLY A 28 26.71 0.80 -4.71
C GLY A 28 25.45 1.13 -3.90
N HIS A 29 25.52 2.12 -3.01
CA HIS A 29 24.35 2.62 -2.26
C HIS A 29 23.83 3.93 -2.84
N SER A 30 22.58 4.23 -2.50
CA SER A 30 21.89 5.45 -2.89
C SER A 30 21.38 6.23 -1.68
N VAL A 31 21.23 7.54 -1.82
CA VAL A 31 20.68 8.43 -0.79
C VAL A 31 19.81 9.51 -1.41
N VAL A 32 18.69 9.82 -0.75
CA VAL A 32 17.80 10.90 -1.17
C VAL A 32 18.23 12.22 -0.52
N VAL A 33 18.34 13.26 -1.34
CA VAL A 33 18.78 14.60 -0.95
C VAL A 33 17.84 15.68 -1.49
N ASN A 34 17.87 16.85 -0.85
CA ASN A 34 17.00 17.96 -1.23
C ASN A 34 17.66 18.93 -2.22
N GLY A 35 18.99 18.99 -2.21
CA GLY A 35 19.80 19.75 -3.17
C GLY A 35 19.68 19.24 -4.61
N ASP A 36 20.07 20.07 -5.57
CA ASP A 36 20.24 19.68 -6.98
C ASP A 36 21.69 19.26 -7.20
N PHE A 37 21.90 18.03 -7.67
CA PHE A 37 23.23 17.45 -7.89
C PHE A 37 23.48 17.11 -9.36
N THR A 38 22.62 17.53 -10.28
CA THR A 38 22.77 17.29 -11.72
C THR A 38 24.08 17.86 -12.26
N ASN A 39 24.53 19.01 -11.72
CA ASN A 39 25.79 19.67 -12.07
C ASN A 39 26.94 19.39 -11.08
N HIS A 40 26.80 18.43 -10.16
CA HIS A 40 27.84 18.13 -9.18
C HIS A 40 29.07 17.48 -9.86
N LEU A 41 30.28 17.74 -9.34
CA LEU A 41 31.55 17.24 -9.91
C LEU A 41 31.54 15.71 -10.09
N PHE A 42 31.00 14.97 -9.11
CA PHE A 42 30.90 13.51 -9.19
C PHE A 42 29.87 13.04 -10.23
N THR A 43 28.82 13.82 -10.48
CA THR A 43 27.84 13.55 -11.53
C THR A 43 28.47 13.76 -12.91
N GLN A 44 29.17 14.88 -13.09
CA GLN A 44 29.87 15.20 -14.34
C GLN A 44 30.99 14.21 -14.67
N ALA A 45 31.66 13.68 -13.65
CA ALA A 45 32.70 12.66 -13.80
C ALA A 45 32.15 11.23 -13.99
N GLY A 46 30.82 11.03 -13.99
CA GLY A 46 30.20 9.70 -14.11
C GLY A 46 30.42 8.78 -12.90
N MET A 47 30.82 9.34 -11.76
CA MET A 47 31.03 8.60 -10.50
C MET A 47 29.75 8.45 -9.68
N MET A 48 28.76 9.28 -9.97
CA MET A 48 27.49 9.34 -9.26
C MET A 48 26.37 9.63 -10.27
N THR A 49 25.20 9.03 -10.11
CA THR A 49 23.99 9.52 -10.79
C THR A 49 23.17 10.35 -9.84
N ALA A 50 22.51 11.38 -10.38
CA ALA A 50 21.61 12.25 -9.64
C ALA A 50 20.26 12.23 -10.37
N ASP A 51 19.45 11.23 -10.05
CA ASP A 51 18.16 11.02 -10.67
C ASP A 51 17.08 11.81 -9.92
N GLN A 52 16.16 12.41 -10.66
CA GLN A 52 15.06 13.14 -10.04
C GLN A 52 14.15 12.14 -9.34
N PHE A 53 14.25 12.11 -8.01
CA PHE A 53 13.38 11.33 -7.16
C PHE A 53 12.11 12.16 -6.93
N ASP A 54 11.11 11.90 -7.77
CA ASP A 54 9.74 12.24 -7.44
C ASP A 54 9.32 11.24 -6.37
N GLU A 55 9.14 11.70 -5.13
CA GLU A 55 8.41 10.92 -4.13
C GLU A 55 6.95 10.88 -4.60
N SER A 56 6.69 10.09 -5.65
CA SER A 56 5.37 9.58 -5.90
C SER A 56 5.00 8.89 -4.59
N PRO A 57 3.93 9.31 -3.89
CA PRO A 57 3.53 8.70 -2.62
C PRO A 57 3.19 7.20 -2.75
N ASN A 58 3.32 6.63 -3.95
CA ASN A 58 3.09 5.24 -4.31
C ASN A 58 4.36 4.39 -4.51
N ASP A 59 5.57 4.95 -4.50
CA ASP A 59 6.82 4.17 -4.75
C ASP A 59 7.75 4.07 -3.53
N ARG A 60 7.16 4.09 -2.34
CA ARG A 60 7.68 3.24 -1.27
C ARG A 60 7.38 1.80 -1.65
N SER A 61 8.28 1.16 -2.40
CA SER A 61 8.34 -0.29 -2.32
C SER A 61 8.61 -0.68 -0.86
N ASP A 62 7.85 -1.66 -0.38
CA ASP A 62 8.01 -2.37 0.90
C ASP A 62 7.43 -1.71 2.17
N GLY A 63 6.10 -1.55 2.13
CA GLY A 63 5.24 -1.54 3.32
C GLY A 63 3.79 -1.96 3.05
N ASN A 64 3.44 -2.21 1.78
CA ASN A 64 2.18 -2.84 1.38
C ASN A 64 2.37 -4.34 1.07
N GLU A 65 3.37 -4.98 1.70
CA GLU A 65 3.16 -6.37 2.08
C GLU A 65 2.12 -6.30 3.18
N VAL A 66 0.89 -6.78 2.93
CA VAL A 66 -0.13 -6.89 3.96
C VAL A 66 0.50 -7.70 5.10
N THR A 67 0.96 -7.02 6.15
CA THR A 67 1.73 -7.70 7.18
C THR A 67 0.78 -8.64 7.90
N ILE A 68 1.29 -9.73 8.48
CA ILE A 68 0.44 -10.62 9.28
C ILE A 68 -0.26 -9.87 10.43
N THR A 69 0.26 -8.72 10.86
CA THR A 69 -0.37 -7.83 11.82
C THR A 69 -1.62 -7.16 11.22
N ASP A 70 -1.51 -6.57 10.02
CA ASP A 70 -2.65 -5.96 9.31
C ASP A 70 -3.77 -6.98 9.04
N ILE A 71 -3.38 -8.21 8.65
CA ILE A 71 -4.34 -9.31 8.44
C ILE A 71 -5.05 -9.67 9.76
N ARG A 72 -4.36 -9.63 10.90
CA ARG A 72 -4.95 -9.95 12.22
C ARG A 72 -5.90 -8.87 12.69
N ASP A 73 -5.55 -7.60 12.49
CA ASP A 73 -6.40 -6.47 12.84
C ASP A 73 -7.68 -6.46 12.00
N GLU A 74 -7.57 -6.74 10.70
CA GLU A 74 -8.73 -6.86 9.82
C GLU A 74 -9.60 -8.08 10.15
N TYR A 75 -8.99 -9.21 10.53
CA TYR A 75 -9.72 -10.37 11.04
C TYR A 75 -10.50 -10.03 12.31
N GLU A 76 -9.90 -9.32 13.27
CA GLU A 76 -10.56 -8.91 14.51
C GLU A 76 -11.73 -7.96 14.22
N ALA A 77 -11.56 -7.01 13.31
CA ALA A 77 -12.64 -6.11 12.89
C ALA A 77 -13.83 -6.86 12.25
N LEU A 78 -13.57 -7.87 11.42
CA LEU A 78 -14.63 -8.61 10.70
C LEU A 78 -15.30 -9.72 11.50
N PHE A 79 -14.57 -10.33 12.44
CA PHE A 79 -15.04 -11.47 13.23
C PHE A 79 -15.30 -11.13 14.71
N GLY A 80 -14.96 -9.92 15.16
CA GLY A 80 -15.12 -9.46 16.55
C GLY A 80 -14.26 -10.20 17.56
N LYS A 81 -13.23 -10.93 17.09
CA LYS A 81 -12.35 -11.76 17.91
C LYS A 81 -10.96 -11.83 17.32
N LYS A 82 -9.96 -11.93 18.19
CA LYS A 82 -8.56 -12.04 17.80
C LYS A 82 -8.32 -13.25 16.90
N ALA A 83 -7.55 -13.02 15.84
CA ALA A 83 -7.08 -14.09 14.97
C ALA A 83 -6.20 -15.09 15.75
N PRO A 84 -6.31 -16.40 15.47
CA PRO A 84 -5.46 -17.40 16.11
C PRO A 84 -3.99 -17.13 15.82
N SER A 85 -3.16 -17.01 16.86
CA SER A 85 -1.72 -16.71 16.70
C SER A 85 -0.96 -17.79 15.93
N ALA A 86 -1.46 -19.03 15.94
CA ALA A 86 -0.90 -20.17 15.21
C ALA A 86 -1.33 -20.23 13.72
N ALA A 87 -2.30 -19.41 13.28
CA ALA A 87 -2.74 -19.39 11.90
C ALA A 87 -1.75 -18.60 11.02
N LYS A 88 -1.48 -19.13 9.82
CA LYS A 88 -0.64 -18.47 8.81
C LYS A 88 -1.40 -17.31 8.16
N ALA A 89 -0.64 -16.32 7.69
CA ALA A 89 -1.14 -15.14 6.98
C ALA A 89 -2.15 -15.50 5.87
N GLU A 90 -1.79 -16.43 4.97
CA GLU A 90 -2.66 -16.88 3.88
C GLU A 90 -4.02 -17.44 4.35
N THR A 91 -4.03 -18.16 5.48
CA THR A 91 -5.27 -18.74 6.03
C THR A 91 -6.20 -17.66 6.58
N LEU A 92 -5.63 -16.67 7.25
CA LEU A 92 -6.38 -15.53 7.79
C LEU A 92 -6.93 -14.65 6.65
N GLN A 93 -6.11 -14.37 5.63
CA GLN A 93 -6.50 -13.59 4.46
C GLN A 93 -7.68 -14.22 3.72
N LYS A 94 -7.63 -15.53 3.45
CA LYS A 94 -8.73 -16.26 2.82
C LYS A 94 -10.03 -16.21 3.64
N ALA A 95 -9.92 -16.25 4.97
CA ALA A 95 -11.08 -16.15 5.86
C ALA A 95 -11.72 -14.75 5.82
N ILE A 96 -10.90 -13.70 5.78
CA ILE A 96 -11.30 -12.30 5.63
C ILE A 96 -12.02 -12.09 4.31
N GLU A 97 -11.43 -12.50 3.19
CA GLU A 97 -12.04 -12.38 1.86
C GLU A 97 -13.38 -13.11 1.78
N THR A 98 -13.45 -14.32 2.32
CA THR A 98 -14.70 -15.09 2.37
C THR A 98 -15.78 -14.36 3.18
N LYS A 99 -15.41 -13.75 4.31
CA LYS A 99 -16.35 -13.00 5.16
C LYS A 99 -16.81 -11.72 4.48
N LYS A 100 -15.91 -10.97 3.85
CA LYS A 100 -16.22 -9.78 3.06
C LYS A 100 -17.16 -10.10 1.89
N ALA A 101 -16.89 -11.17 1.15
CA ALA A 101 -17.76 -11.63 0.06
C ALA A 101 -19.16 -12.02 0.57
N LYS A 102 -19.26 -12.69 1.73
CA LYS A 102 -20.54 -13.00 2.37
C LYS A 102 -21.31 -11.75 2.83
N LEU A 103 -20.62 -10.75 3.37
CA LEU A 103 -21.24 -9.48 3.76
C LEU A 103 -21.75 -8.70 2.53
N ALA A 104 -20.98 -8.68 1.45
CA ALA A 104 -21.39 -8.06 0.19
C ALA A 104 -22.59 -8.79 -0.45
N ALA A 105 -22.65 -10.12 -0.35
CA ALA A 105 -23.79 -10.92 -0.82
C ALA A 105 -25.03 -10.74 0.07
N ALA A 106 -24.86 -10.69 1.40
CA ALA A 106 -25.97 -10.48 2.34
C ALA A 106 -26.65 -9.12 2.14
N ASN A 107 -25.88 -8.06 1.84
CA ASN A 107 -26.42 -6.75 1.49
C ASN A 107 -27.13 -6.70 0.12
N LYS A 108 -27.04 -7.76 -0.69
CA LYS A 108 -27.71 -7.87 -1.99
C LYS A 108 -28.94 -8.79 -1.96
N THR A 109 -29.28 -9.36 -0.80
CA THR A 109 -30.46 -10.21 -0.65
C THR A 109 -31.27 -9.71 0.54
N GLU A 110 -31.93 -8.56 0.36
CA GLU A 110 -33.29 -8.44 0.91
C GLU A 110 -34.17 -9.36 0.05
N PRO A 111 -34.71 -10.46 0.59
CA PRO A 111 -35.79 -11.15 -0.06
C PRO A 111 -37.02 -10.29 0.18
N ASN A 112 -37.36 -9.43 -0.77
CA ASN A 112 -38.72 -8.93 -0.86
C ASN A 112 -39.62 -10.17 -0.99
N PRO A 113 -40.50 -10.46 -0.01
CA PRO A 113 -41.47 -11.53 -0.20
C PRO A 113 -42.29 -11.18 -1.44
N PRO A 114 -42.58 -12.16 -2.33
CA PRO A 114 -43.43 -11.89 -3.48
C PRO A 114 -44.77 -11.35 -2.97
N PRO A 115 -45.34 -10.30 -3.58
CA PRO A 115 -46.67 -9.87 -3.22
C PRO A 115 -47.63 -11.03 -3.50
N ASN A 116 -48.20 -11.56 -2.42
CA ASN A 116 -49.16 -12.65 -2.45
C ASN A 116 -50.50 -12.07 -2.91
N ASN A 117 -50.68 -11.95 -4.22
CA ASN A 117 -51.93 -11.51 -4.83
C ASN A 117 -52.85 -12.73 -4.95
N ALA A 118 -53.24 -13.30 -3.81
CA ALA A 118 -54.32 -14.27 -3.78
C ALA A 118 -55.64 -13.51 -4.01
N ASP A 119 -56.19 -13.70 -5.22
CA ASP A 119 -57.60 -13.94 -5.51
C ASP A 119 -58.62 -13.38 -4.50
N ASN A 120 -59.41 -12.38 -4.91
CA ASN A 120 -60.83 -12.42 -4.59
C ASN A 120 -61.66 -11.64 -5.60
N VAL A 121 -62.24 -12.40 -6.52
CA VAL A 121 -63.44 -12.08 -7.29
C VAL A 121 -64.58 -11.66 -6.34
N ASN A 122 -65.09 -10.42 -6.43
CA ASN A 122 -66.55 -10.23 -6.41
C ASN A 122 -67.02 -8.85 -6.85
N ASN A 123 -67.73 -8.85 -7.97
CA ASN A 123 -68.84 -7.94 -8.28
C ASN A 123 -69.89 -8.03 -7.14
N PRO A 124 -70.59 -6.95 -6.79
CA PRO A 124 -71.95 -6.89 -7.30
C PRO A 124 -72.41 -5.47 -7.70
N SER A 125 -73.31 -5.47 -8.67
CA SER A 125 -74.18 -4.37 -9.07
C SER A 125 -75.02 -3.83 -7.90
N GLU A 126 -75.22 -2.51 -7.88
CA GLU A 126 -76.53 -1.84 -7.77
C GLU A 126 -76.45 -0.44 -8.41
#